data_AF-A0A7S0QME0-F1
#
_entry.id   AF-A0A7S0QME0-F1
#
_cell.length_a   1.000
_cell.length_b   1.000
_cell.length_c   1.000
_cell.angle_alpha   90.00
_cell.angle_beta   90.00
_cell.angle_gamma   90.00
#
_symmetry.space_group_name_H-M   'P 1'
#
loop_
_entity.id
_entity.type
_entity.pdbx_description
1 polymer ?
#
loop_
_entity_poly.entity_id
_entity_poly.type
_entity_poly.pdbx_seq_one_letter_code
_entity_poly.pdbx_strand_id
1 'polypeptide(L)'
;FELGIHIPDVASFLKYESENIIKSVEKVSTCFLSDRKVDLFSILSSSTLYSLRQGIDRLSFSLIFKIDHCSNILSIRMCKSITRNKRSFSHFQFNKIIYQTKKNVKKSSHFCSFNKNLRSVLELKKKLQSIRLKINGKFQIKVVDLLQNVCCSFKNQNNNITEEFMLLCNVSLAEKTLEYFPSCSSLRKFSKNGKNINSIFYNILLFPKIKIDLNNFKIISKYMKIFYWKEKKRFNKMFFINKKIVSGYKIL
;
A
#
# COMPACT_ATOMS: atom_id res chain seq x y z
N PHE A 1 -6.50 -6.91 21.35
CA PHE A 1 -7.45 -6.60 20.26
C PHE A 1 -7.44 -7.70 19.23
N GLU A 2 -8.56 -7.91 18.53
CA GLU A 2 -8.63 -8.77 17.36
C GLU A 2 -8.77 -7.90 16.10
N LEU A 3 -7.89 -8.12 15.13
CA LEU A 3 -7.89 -7.44 13.84
C LEU A 3 -8.20 -8.45 12.74
N GLY A 4 -9.33 -8.28 12.07
CA GLY A 4 -9.71 -9.08 10.91
C GLY A 4 -9.41 -8.35 9.60
N ILE A 5 -8.71 -9.02 8.68
CA ILE A 5 -8.50 -8.57 7.31
C ILE A 5 -9.12 -9.61 6.38
N HIS A 6 -10.05 -9.15 5.54
CA HIS A 6 -10.89 -10.01 4.71
C HIS A 6 -10.60 -9.74 3.23
N ILE A 7 -10.17 -10.78 2.51
CA ILE A 7 -9.83 -10.75 1.09
C ILE A 7 -10.91 -11.53 0.34
N PRO A 8 -11.41 -11.07 -0.82
CA PRO A 8 -12.39 -11.83 -1.60
C PRO A 8 -11.83 -13.20 -2.00
N ASP A 9 -12.60 -14.27 -1.77
CA ASP A 9 -12.20 -15.62 -2.16
C ASP A 9 -12.53 -15.82 -3.64
N VAL A 10 -11.58 -15.44 -4.51
CA VAL A 10 -11.71 -15.67 -5.95
C VAL A 10 -11.47 -17.14 -6.30
N ALA A 11 -10.62 -17.81 -5.51
CA ALA A 11 -10.21 -19.20 -5.76
C ALA A 11 -11.40 -20.17 -5.67
N SER A 12 -12.40 -19.91 -4.81
CA SER A 12 -13.61 -20.75 -4.74
C SER A 12 -14.45 -20.76 -6.03
N PHE A 13 -14.28 -19.77 -6.91
CA PHE A 13 -15.03 -19.66 -8.16
C PHE A 13 -14.23 -20.11 -9.40
N LEU A 14 -12.94 -20.37 -9.24
CA LEU A 14 -12.05 -20.74 -10.34
C LEU A 14 -11.76 -22.24 -10.25
N LYS A 15 -12.14 -22.98 -11.30
CA LYS A 15 -11.75 -24.38 -11.46
C LYS A 15 -10.40 -24.43 -12.18
N TYR A 16 -9.48 -25.24 -11.66
CA TYR A 16 -8.19 -25.53 -12.30
C TYR A 16 -8.41 -25.92 -13.77
N GLU A 17 -7.54 -25.46 -14.67
CA GLU A 17 -7.60 -25.69 -16.12
C GLU A 17 -8.86 -25.17 -16.87
N SER A 18 -9.72 -24.38 -16.22
CA SER A 18 -10.81 -23.71 -16.95
C SER A 18 -10.26 -22.68 -17.95
N GLU A 19 -10.99 -22.46 -19.05
CA GLU A 19 -10.64 -21.44 -20.05
C GLU A 19 -10.40 -20.05 -19.43
N ASN A 20 -11.17 -19.72 -18.39
CA ASN A 20 -11.04 -18.46 -17.66
C ASN A 20 -9.66 -18.33 -17.00
N ILE A 21 -9.11 -19.43 -16.47
CA ILE A 21 -7.76 -19.43 -15.91
C ILE A 21 -6.73 -19.30 -17.02
N ILE A 22 -6.84 -20.09 -18.10
CA ILE A 22 -5.89 -20.06 -19.22
C ILE A 22 -5.75 -18.64 -19.79
N LYS A 23 -6.89 -18.00 -20.10
CA LYS A 23 -6.95 -16.60 -20.58
C LYS A 23 -6.43 -15.59 -19.55
N SER A 24 -6.54 -15.88 -18.24
CA SER A 24 -6.05 -15.00 -17.19
C SER A 24 -4.54 -15.10 -16.98
N VAL A 25 -3.96 -16.28 -17.16
CA VAL A 25 -2.51 -16.52 -17.03
C VAL A 25 -1.75 -15.72 -18.09
N GLU A 26 -2.27 -15.67 -19.33
CA GLU A 26 -1.70 -14.86 -20.42
C GLU A 26 -1.66 -13.36 -20.08
N LYS A 27 -2.68 -12.85 -19.39
CA LYS A 27 -2.77 -11.42 -19.02
C LYS A 27 -1.90 -11.03 -17.84
N VAL A 28 -1.58 -11.97 -16.94
CA VAL A 28 -0.84 -11.79 -15.67
C VAL A 28 -1.54 -10.89 -14.64
N SER A 29 -2.04 -9.71 -15.02
CA SER A 29 -2.69 -8.74 -14.13
C SER A 29 -3.71 -7.84 -14.86
N THR A 30 -4.57 -7.17 -14.09
CA THR A 30 -5.46 -6.13 -14.64
C THR A 30 -4.65 -4.89 -15.03
N CYS A 31 -4.77 -4.43 -16.28
CA CYS A 31 -4.12 -3.20 -16.74
C CYS A 31 -5.07 -2.00 -16.57
N PHE A 32 -4.60 -0.96 -15.89
CA PHE A 32 -5.33 0.30 -15.72
C PHE A 32 -4.78 1.33 -16.70
N LEU A 33 -5.59 1.76 -17.65
CA LEU A 33 -5.32 2.86 -18.56
C LEU A 33 -6.06 4.12 -18.07
N SER A 34 -5.74 5.28 -18.64
CA SER A 34 -6.36 6.56 -18.27
C SER A 34 -7.86 6.59 -18.54
N ASP A 35 -8.29 5.93 -19.60
CA ASP A 35 -9.65 5.91 -20.13
C ASP A 35 -10.39 4.61 -19.78
N ARG A 36 -9.67 3.49 -19.67
CA ARG A 36 -10.29 2.16 -19.50
C ARG A 36 -9.49 1.24 -18.59
N LYS A 37 -10.15 0.16 -18.18
CA LYS A 37 -9.54 -0.93 -17.42
C LYS A 37 -9.64 -2.21 -18.25
N VAL A 38 -8.52 -2.88 -18.44
CA VAL A 38 -8.48 -4.22 -19.03
C VAL A 38 -8.52 -5.23 -17.88
N ASP A 39 -9.68 -5.86 -17.70
CA ASP A 39 -9.87 -6.81 -16.61
C ASP A 39 -9.17 -8.16 -16.85
N LEU A 40 -8.65 -8.72 -15.76
CA LEU A 40 -8.03 -10.05 -15.70
C LEU A 40 -9.09 -11.13 -15.94
N PHE A 41 -10.21 -11.02 -15.24
CA PHE A 41 -11.39 -11.86 -15.40
C PHE A 41 -12.49 -11.12 -16.18
N SER A 42 -13.55 -11.81 -16.59
CA SER A 42 -14.69 -11.14 -17.21
C SER A 42 -15.28 -10.08 -16.27
N ILE A 43 -15.76 -8.97 -16.85
CA ILE A 43 -16.29 -7.80 -16.11
C ILE A 43 -17.46 -8.19 -15.21
N LEU A 44 -18.30 -9.11 -15.68
CA LEU A 44 -19.45 -9.64 -14.94
C LEU A 44 -18.97 -10.33 -13.65
N SER A 45 -17.98 -11.21 -13.73
CA SER A 45 -17.47 -11.95 -12.57
C SER A 45 -16.70 -11.05 -11.59
N SER A 46 -15.88 -10.13 -12.10
CA SER A 46 -15.04 -9.27 -11.26
C SER A 46 -15.84 -8.26 -10.45
N SER A 47 -16.84 -7.62 -11.08
CA SER A 47 -17.60 -6.54 -10.46
C SER A 47 -18.72 -7.05 -9.55
N THR A 48 -19.31 -8.21 -9.86
CA THR A 48 -20.48 -8.73 -9.13
C THR A 48 -20.11 -9.84 -8.16
N LEU A 49 -19.46 -10.91 -8.60
CA LEU A 49 -19.28 -12.14 -7.80
C LEU A 49 -18.17 -11.97 -6.76
N TYR A 50 -17.02 -11.43 -7.16
CA TYR A 50 -15.84 -11.39 -6.30
C TYR A 50 -15.80 -10.16 -5.37
N SER A 51 -16.44 -9.06 -5.78
CA SER A 51 -16.37 -7.82 -5.04
C SER A 51 -17.12 -7.90 -3.70
N LEU A 52 -16.46 -7.47 -2.61
CA LEU A 52 -17.01 -7.35 -1.25
C LEU A 52 -17.97 -6.15 -1.13
N ARG A 53 -19.09 -6.23 -1.86
CA ARG A 53 -20.11 -5.18 -1.93
C ARG A 53 -20.78 -4.94 -0.57
N GLN A 54 -21.16 -3.70 -0.34
CA GLN A 54 -21.90 -3.32 0.85
C GLN A 54 -23.25 -4.05 0.92
N GLY A 55 -23.60 -4.57 2.09
CA GLY A 55 -24.91 -5.13 2.40
C GLY A 55 -25.17 -6.56 1.91
N ILE A 56 -24.21 -7.18 1.22
CA ILE A 56 -24.36 -8.49 0.59
C ILE A 56 -23.34 -9.47 1.20
N ASP A 57 -23.77 -10.71 1.40
CA ASP A 57 -22.90 -11.80 1.86
C ASP A 57 -21.98 -12.26 0.73
N ARG A 58 -20.68 -12.35 1.02
CA ARG A 58 -19.64 -12.71 0.06
C ARG A 58 -18.64 -13.69 0.66
N LEU A 59 -18.17 -14.61 -0.17
CA LEU A 59 -17.08 -15.51 0.18
C LEU A 59 -15.78 -14.72 0.29
N SER A 60 -15.05 -14.98 1.36
CA SER A 60 -13.83 -14.27 1.70
C SER A 60 -12.85 -15.17 2.43
N PHE A 61 -11.57 -14.98 2.12
CA PHE A 61 -10.48 -15.51 2.90
C PHE A 61 -10.09 -14.52 3.97
N SER A 62 -10.15 -14.94 5.23
CA SER A 62 -9.97 -14.09 6.41
C SER A 62 -8.67 -14.39 7.12
N LEU A 63 -7.94 -13.32 7.44
CA LEU A 63 -6.80 -13.35 8.36
C LEU A 63 -7.19 -12.61 9.64
N ILE A 64 -7.22 -13.34 10.74
CA ILE A 64 -7.60 -12.82 12.06
C ILE A 64 -6.36 -12.82 12.95
N PHE A 65 -5.92 -11.61 13.30
CA PHE A 65 -4.75 -11.37 14.13
C PHE A 65 -5.19 -11.09 15.56
N LYS A 66 -4.61 -11.80 16.53
CA LYS A 66 -4.65 -11.41 17.94
C LYS A 66 -3.45 -10.53 18.22
N ILE A 67 -3.71 -9.31 18.66
CA ILE A 67 -2.69 -8.27 18.86
C ILE A 67 -2.78 -7.77 20.30
N ASP A 68 -1.64 -7.65 20.98
CA ASP A 68 -1.58 -7.09 22.34
C ASP A 68 -1.70 -5.54 22.33
N HIS A 69 -1.68 -4.91 23.51
CA HIS A 69 -1.72 -3.44 23.62
C HIS A 69 -0.43 -2.78 23.09
N CYS A 70 0.68 -3.52 23.06
CA CYS A 70 1.98 -3.09 22.56
C CYS A 70 2.10 -3.23 21.03
N SER A 71 1.04 -3.64 20.33
CA SER A 71 0.99 -3.92 18.89
C SER A 71 1.86 -5.08 18.40
N ASN A 72 2.21 -5.99 19.30
CA ASN A 72 2.82 -7.27 18.95
C ASN A 72 1.74 -8.26 18.54
N ILE A 73 2.06 -9.07 17.53
CA ILE A 73 1.17 -10.11 17.02
C ILE A 73 1.39 -11.35 17.89
N LEU A 74 0.32 -11.78 18.57
CA LEU A 74 0.34 -12.95 19.44
C LEU A 74 0.04 -14.23 18.65
N SER A 75 -0.94 -14.19 17.77
CA SER A 75 -1.34 -15.34 16.95
C SER A 75 -2.08 -14.91 15.69
N ILE A 76 -2.05 -15.76 14.67
CA ILE A 76 -2.72 -15.53 13.39
C ILE A 76 -3.59 -16.74 13.09
N ARG A 77 -4.87 -16.51 12.78
CA ARG A 77 -5.80 -17.52 12.30
C ARG A 77 -6.22 -17.20 10.87
N MET A 78 -6.03 -18.15 9.96
CA MET A 78 -6.42 -18.03 8.55
C MET A 78 -7.58 -18.98 8.28
N CYS A 79 -8.67 -18.49 7.68
CA CYS A 79 -9.83 -19.33 7.40
C CYS A 79 -10.67 -18.79 6.23
N LYS A 80 -11.34 -19.69 5.51
CA LYS A 80 -12.45 -19.32 4.64
C LYS A 80 -13.64 -18.88 5.47
N SER A 81 -14.40 -17.90 4.96
CA SER A 81 -15.46 -17.23 5.71
C SER A 81 -16.45 -16.54 4.78
N ILE A 82 -17.67 -16.32 5.28
CA ILE A 82 -18.68 -15.48 4.64
C ILE A 82 -18.69 -14.14 5.36
N THR A 83 -18.51 -13.04 4.63
CA THR A 83 -18.50 -11.69 5.18
C THR A 83 -19.58 -10.83 4.56
N ARG A 84 -20.22 -10.00 5.40
CA ARG A 84 -21.20 -9.00 4.99
C ARG A 84 -20.66 -7.61 5.27
N ASN A 85 -20.23 -6.90 4.22
CA ASN A 85 -19.64 -5.59 4.40
C ASN A 85 -20.73 -4.58 4.82
N LYS A 86 -20.63 -3.98 6.01
CA LYS A 86 -21.62 -3.00 6.49
C LYS A 86 -21.57 -1.69 5.71
N ARG A 87 -20.39 -1.28 5.21
CA ARG A 87 -20.24 -0.02 4.48
C ARG A 87 -19.03 -0.01 3.55
N SER A 88 -19.22 0.50 2.33
CA SER A 88 -18.12 0.89 1.44
C SER A 88 -17.86 2.38 1.56
N PHE A 89 -16.61 2.77 1.82
CA PHE A 89 -16.20 4.18 1.93
C PHE A 89 -15.31 4.59 0.76
N SER A 90 -15.56 5.76 0.19
CA SER A 90 -14.56 6.42 -0.65
C SER A 90 -13.45 7.02 0.21
N HIS A 91 -12.26 7.23 -0.36
CA HIS A 91 -11.16 7.88 0.36
C HIS A 91 -11.56 9.24 0.94
N PHE A 92 -12.36 10.03 0.21
CA PHE A 92 -12.85 11.32 0.67
C PHE A 92 -13.78 11.18 1.89
N GLN A 93 -14.78 10.29 1.79
CA GLN A 93 -15.72 10.03 2.89
C GLN A 93 -14.99 9.53 4.14
N PHE A 94 -14.04 8.61 3.95
CA PHE A 94 -13.26 8.05 5.05
C PHE A 94 -12.38 9.11 5.73
N ASN A 95 -11.74 9.97 4.95
CA ASN A 95 -10.94 11.09 5.48
C ASN A 95 -11.80 12.07 6.28
N LYS A 96 -13.03 12.34 5.83
CA LYS A 96 -13.98 13.19 6.56
C LYS A 96 -14.37 12.57 7.90
N ILE A 97 -14.63 11.26 7.92
CA ILE A 97 -14.92 10.51 9.15
C ILE A 97 -13.72 10.59 10.11
N ILE A 98 -12.50 10.30 9.64
CA ILE A 98 -11.28 10.39 10.46
C ILE A 98 -11.11 11.80 11.05
N TYR A 99 -11.33 12.84 10.25
CA TYR A 99 -11.23 14.22 10.73
C TYR A 99 -12.24 14.52 11.84
N GLN A 100 -13.50 14.10 11.66
CA GLN A 100 -14.55 14.25 12.65
C GLN A 100 -14.26 13.46 13.93
N THR A 101 -13.72 12.23 13.81
CA THR A 101 -13.32 11.42 14.99
C THR A 101 -12.21 12.07 15.81
N LYS A 102 -11.31 12.85 15.20
CA LYS A 102 -10.28 13.62 15.92
C LYS A 102 -10.87 14.82 16.67
N LYS A 103 -11.91 15.45 16.11
CA LYS A 103 -12.55 16.64 16.69
C LYS A 103 -13.58 16.34 17.79
N ASN A 104 -13.71 15.08 18.23
CA ASN A 104 -14.67 14.67 19.28
C ASN A 104 -16.12 15.14 19.03
N VAL A 105 -16.53 15.27 17.76
CA VAL A 105 -17.90 15.71 17.43
C VAL A 105 -18.85 14.55 17.77
N LYS A 106 -19.56 14.68 18.88
CA LYS A 106 -20.59 13.73 19.33
C LYS A 106 -21.74 13.71 18.31
N LYS A 107 -21.83 12.68 17.48
CA LYS A 107 -23.07 12.36 16.75
C LYS A 107 -23.36 10.85 16.84
N SER A 108 -24.63 10.57 17.16
CA SER A 108 -25.38 9.30 17.21
C SER A 108 -24.72 8.06 17.83
N SER A 109 -25.49 7.33 18.63
CA SER A 109 -25.07 6.15 19.41
C SER A 109 -24.43 5.03 18.55
N HIS A 110 -24.94 4.79 17.33
CA HIS A 110 -24.44 3.76 16.41
C HIS A 110 -23.07 4.10 15.80
N PHE A 111 -22.74 5.39 15.66
CA PHE A 111 -21.42 5.81 15.18
C PHE A 111 -20.35 5.71 16.29
N CYS A 112 -20.77 5.59 17.56
CA CYS A 112 -19.85 5.61 18.69
C CYS A 112 -18.97 4.35 18.75
N SER A 113 -19.53 3.15 18.52
CA SER A 113 -18.78 1.89 18.50
C SER A 113 -17.85 1.79 17.28
N PHE A 114 -18.34 2.19 16.10
CA PHE A 114 -17.53 2.27 14.89
C PHE A 114 -16.35 3.24 15.05
N ASN A 115 -16.58 4.41 15.66
CA ASN A 115 -15.53 5.40 15.92
C ASN A 115 -14.48 4.90 16.91
N LYS A 116 -14.87 4.11 17.93
CA LYS A 116 -13.92 3.47 18.86
C LYS A 116 -13.01 2.48 18.14
N ASN A 117 -13.57 1.59 17.32
CA ASN A 117 -12.80 0.62 16.53
C ASN A 117 -11.92 1.31 15.47
N LEU A 118 -12.41 2.38 14.86
CA LEU A 118 -11.63 3.16 13.90
C LEU A 118 -10.39 3.79 14.56
N ARG A 119 -10.53 4.30 15.79
CA ARG A 119 -9.41 4.87 16.56
C ARG A 119 -8.34 3.82 16.86
N SER A 120 -8.74 2.65 17.35
CA SER A 120 -7.77 1.57 17.64
C SER A 120 -7.05 1.10 16.37
N VAL A 121 -7.75 0.97 15.24
CA VAL A 121 -7.14 0.67 13.93
C VAL A 121 -6.15 1.76 13.51
N LEU A 122 -6.47 3.03 13.68
CA LEU A 122 -5.56 4.14 13.36
C LEU A 122 -4.31 4.15 14.25
N GLU A 123 -4.44 3.81 15.53
CA GLU A 123 -3.31 3.70 16.45
C GLU A 123 -2.40 2.53 16.08
N LEU A 124 -2.97 1.36 15.81
CA LEU A 124 -2.23 0.19 15.33
C LEU A 124 -1.46 0.49 14.05
N LYS A 125 -2.10 1.16 13.09
CA LYS A 125 -1.42 1.61 11.86
C LYS A 125 -0.19 2.46 12.16
N LYS A 126 -0.30 3.45 13.06
CA LYS A 126 0.84 4.32 13.41
C LYS A 126 2.01 3.51 13.98
N LYS A 127 1.71 2.54 14.84
CA LYS A 127 2.74 1.67 15.44
C LYS A 127 3.41 0.79 14.37
N LEU A 128 2.64 0.09 13.53
CA LEU A 128 3.16 -0.70 12.41
C LEU A 128 4.02 0.14 11.45
N GLN A 129 3.54 1.32 11.09
CA GLN A 129 4.28 2.25 10.26
C GLN A 129 5.60 2.67 10.92
N SER A 130 5.61 2.92 12.23
CA SER A 130 6.83 3.29 12.95
C SER A 130 7.87 2.16 12.93
N ILE A 131 7.43 0.91 13.07
CA ILE A 131 8.27 -0.29 12.98
C ILE A 131 8.86 -0.39 11.56
N ARG A 132 8.02 -0.30 10.52
CA ARG A 132 8.46 -0.32 9.12
C ARG A 132 9.51 0.76 8.82
N LEU A 133 9.27 1.98 9.31
CA LEU A 133 10.18 3.10 9.09
C LEU A 133 11.52 2.97 9.82
N LYS A 134 11.56 2.29 10.97
CA LYS A 134 12.81 1.93 11.66
C LYS A 134 13.61 0.91 10.85
N ILE A 135 12.94 -0.06 10.22
CA ILE A 135 13.57 -1.15 9.46
C ILE A 135 14.04 -0.67 8.08
N ASN A 136 13.19 -0.01 7.29
CA ASN A 136 13.46 0.27 5.88
C ASN A 136 13.85 1.73 5.59
N GLY A 137 13.76 2.63 6.58
CA GLY A 137 13.88 4.06 6.33
C GLY A 137 12.66 4.62 5.58
N LYS A 138 12.56 5.96 5.51
CA LYS A 138 11.49 6.62 4.73
C LYS A 138 11.90 6.66 3.24
N PHE A 139 11.46 5.69 2.45
CA PHE A 139 11.44 5.83 0.98
C PHE A 139 10.01 6.02 0.50
N GLN A 140 9.72 7.20 -0.01
CA GLN A 140 8.44 7.51 -0.64
C GLN A 140 8.72 8.08 -2.03
N ILE A 141 8.58 7.24 -3.05
CA ILE A 141 8.57 7.69 -4.43
C ILE A 141 7.17 8.26 -4.68
N LYS A 142 7.08 9.57 -4.87
CA LYS A 142 5.86 10.24 -5.29
C LYS A 142 5.96 10.46 -6.78
N VAL A 143 5.41 9.54 -7.58
CA VAL A 143 5.25 9.79 -9.02
C VAL A 143 4.26 10.94 -9.18
N VAL A 144 4.68 12.01 -9.85
CA VAL A 144 3.82 13.11 -10.27
C VAL A 144 3.74 13.00 -11.77
N ASP A 145 2.57 12.60 -12.27
CA ASP A 145 2.32 12.55 -13.70
C ASP A 145 2.17 13.98 -14.22
N LEU A 146 2.96 14.33 -15.23
CA LEU A 146 3.04 15.65 -15.87
C LEU A 146 2.01 15.80 -17.01
N LEU A 147 0.81 15.26 -16.86
CA LEU A 147 -0.27 15.43 -17.85
C LEU A 147 -1.14 16.63 -17.47
N GLN A 148 -1.20 17.62 -18.37
CA GLN A 148 -1.72 18.97 -18.14
C GLN A 148 -3.19 19.07 -17.72
N ASN A 149 -4.00 18.01 -17.81
CA ASN A 149 -5.43 18.02 -17.47
C ASN A 149 -5.86 16.91 -16.49
N VAL A 150 -4.92 16.29 -15.77
CA VAL A 150 -5.25 15.24 -14.80
C VAL A 150 -5.22 15.83 -13.39
N CYS A 151 -6.35 15.78 -12.68
CA CYS A 151 -6.40 16.13 -11.26
C CYS A 151 -5.30 15.36 -10.52
N CYS A 152 -4.29 16.07 -10.02
CA CYS A 152 -3.25 15.49 -9.20
C CYS A 152 -3.91 14.80 -8.00
N SER A 153 -3.82 13.47 -7.92
CA SER A 153 -4.27 12.75 -6.74
C SER A 153 -3.32 13.07 -5.58
N PHE A 154 -3.70 14.06 -4.77
CA PHE A 154 -2.93 14.41 -3.58
C PHE A 154 -2.98 13.22 -2.62
N LYS A 155 -1.86 12.52 -2.47
CA LYS A 155 -1.65 11.54 -1.39
C LYS A 155 -1.67 12.27 -0.05
N ASN A 156 -2.86 12.39 0.54
CA ASN A 156 -3.01 12.82 1.92
C ASN A 156 -2.43 11.73 2.83
N GLN A 157 -1.81 12.11 3.95
CA GLN A 157 -1.21 11.17 4.92
C GLN A 157 -2.20 10.09 5.43
N ASN A 158 -3.50 10.38 5.32
CA ASN A 158 -4.58 9.48 5.71
C ASN A 158 -4.94 8.44 4.64
N ASN A 159 -4.55 8.62 3.37
CA ASN A 159 -4.96 7.75 2.26
C ASN A 159 -4.39 6.32 2.34
N ASN A 160 -3.39 6.09 3.18
CA ASN A 160 -2.66 4.83 3.24
C ASN A 160 -3.00 4.00 4.50
N ILE A 161 -4.24 4.08 5.01
CA ILE A 161 -4.62 3.25 6.19
C ILE A 161 -4.57 1.77 5.86
N THR A 162 -5.04 1.40 4.68
CA THR A 162 -5.03 0.03 4.19
C THR A 162 -3.62 -0.50 3.91
N GLU A 163 -2.65 0.36 3.57
CA GLU A 163 -1.30 -0.07 3.14
C GLU A 163 -0.60 -0.93 4.20
N GLU A 164 -0.50 -0.47 5.45
CA GLU A 164 0.22 -1.20 6.49
C GLU A 164 -0.45 -2.54 6.82
N PHE A 165 -1.78 -2.61 6.76
CA PHE A 165 -2.53 -3.84 7.00
C PHE A 165 -2.40 -4.83 5.83
N MET A 166 -2.43 -4.34 4.59
CA MET A 166 -2.19 -5.19 3.42
C MET A 166 -0.75 -5.73 3.40
N LEU A 167 0.23 -4.91 3.79
CA LEU A 167 1.61 -5.35 3.96
C LEU A 167 1.71 -6.43 5.04
N LEU A 168 1.07 -6.21 6.20
CA LEU A 168 1.03 -7.19 7.27
C LEU A 168 0.47 -8.53 6.80
N CYS A 169 -0.68 -8.51 6.12
CA CYS A 169 -1.28 -9.71 5.53
C CYS A 169 -0.34 -10.43 4.57
N ASN A 170 0.28 -9.70 3.65
CA ASN A 170 1.15 -10.31 2.63
C ASN A 170 2.39 -10.96 3.26
N VAL A 171 2.99 -10.34 4.27
CA VAL A 171 4.14 -10.91 5.00
C VAL A 171 3.72 -12.17 5.76
N SER A 172 2.64 -12.10 6.53
CA SER A 172 2.16 -13.26 7.30
C SER A 172 1.70 -14.43 6.41
N LEU A 173 1.10 -14.14 5.26
CA LEU A 173 0.78 -15.16 4.26
C LEU A 173 2.04 -15.79 3.68
N ALA A 174 3.03 -14.99 3.31
CA ALA A 174 4.30 -15.48 2.77
C ALA A 174 5.04 -16.38 3.75
N GLU A 175 5.07 -16.02 5.04
CA GLU A 175 5.68 -16.84 6.09
C GLU A 175 4.95 -18.18 6.22
N LYS A 176 3.61 -18.17 6.29
CA LYS A 176 2.83 -19.41 6.38
C LYS A 176 2.91 -20.27 5.13
N THR A 177 2.84 -19.70 3.94
CA THR A 177 2.94 -20.49 2.71
C THR A 177 4.32 -21.11 2.54
N LEU A 178 5.39 -20.42 2.98
CA LEU A 178 6.74 -20.98 2.99
C LEU A 178 6.89 -22.11 4.02
N GLU A 179 6.27 -21.98 5.21
CA GLU A 179 6.25 -23.02 6.25
C GLU A 179 5.55 -24.30 5.76
N TYR A 180 4.39 -24.17 5.11
CA TYR A 180 3.63 -25.32 4.61
C TYR A 180 4.15 -25.88 3.28
N PHE A 181 4.67 -25.04 2.39
CA PHE A 181 5.08 -25.41 1.02
C PHE A 181 6.47 -24.86 0.68
N PRO A 182 7.54 -25.36 1.32
CA PRO A 182 8.88 -24.80 1.16
C PRO A 182 9.45 -24.91 -0.27
N SER A 183 9.05 -25.93 -1.02
CA SER A 183 9.55 -26.18 -2.38
C SER A 183 8.85 -25.37 -3.47
N CYS A 184 7.61 -24.92 -3.25
CA CYS A 184 6.77 -24.30 -4.28
C CYS A 184 6.04 -23.02 -3.81
N SER A 185 6.47 -22.40 -2.71
CA SER A 185 5.87 -21.13 -2.25
C SER A 185 6.09 -20.00 -3.28
N SER A 186 5.00 -19.36 -3.70
CA SER A 186 5.05 -18.18 -4.56
C SER A 186 5.43 -16.94 -3.76
N LEU A 187 6.71 -16.54 -3.82
CA LEU A 187 7.26 -15.37 -3.13
C LEU A 187 7.74 -14.29 -4.10
N ARG A 188 7.67 -13.03 -3.67
CA ARG A 188 8.18 -11.88 -4.43
C ARG A 188 9.46 -11.34 -3.81
N LYS A 189 10.56 -11.35 -4.56
CA LYS A 189 11.86 -10.80 -4.16
C LYS A 189 12.17 -9.50 -4.91
N PHE A 190 12.71 -8.51 -4.22
CA PHE A 190 13.28 -7.31 -4.83
C PHE A 190 14.80 -7.45 -4.88
N SER A 191 15.42 -7.37 -6.06
CA SER A 191 16.88 -7.44 -6.21
C SER A 191 17.52 -6.08 -5.88
N LYS A 192 18.66 -6.10 -5.16
CA LYS A 192 19.41 -4.87 -4.81
C LYS A 192 20.31 -4.37 -5.95
N ASN A 193 20.40 -5.11 -7.05
CA ASN A 193 21.42 -4.92 -8.07
C ASN A 193 20.98 -3.89 -9.12
N GLY A 194 20.97 -2.61 -8.72
CA GLY A 194 20.79 -1.46 -9.61
C GLY A 194 22.07 -0.65 -9.75
N LYS A 195 23.21 -1.28 -10.11
CA LYS A 195 24.52 -0.59 -10.21
C LYS A 195 24.47 0.69 -11.08
N ASN A 196 23.63 0.69 -12.13
CA ASN A 196 23.51 1.82 -13.06
C ASN A 196 22.62 2.98 -12.56
N ILE A 197 21.71 2.73 -11.62
CA ILE A 197 20.90 3.81 -10.99
C ILE A 197 21.77 4.55 -9.97
N ASN A 198 22.65 3.81 -9.31
CA ASN A 198 23.55 4.32 -8.29
C ASN A 198 24.56 5.34 -8.84
N SER A 199 25.11 5.13 -10.04
CA SER A 199 26.04 6.09 -10.68
C SER A 199 25.36 7.41 -11.07
N ILE A 200 24.14 7.35 -11.62
CA ILE A 200 23.35 8.54 -11.97
C ILE A 200 22.96 9.32 -10.70
N PHE A 201 22.56 8.62 -9.63
CA PHE A 201 22.28 9.25 -8.33
C PHE A 201 23.53 9.88 -7.71
N TYR A 202 24.70 9.22 -7.79
CA TYR A 202 25.97 9.78 -7.33
C TYR A 202 26.29 11.11 -8.03
N ASN A 203 26.14 11.15 -9.36
CA ASN A 203 26.42 12.36 -10.15
C ASN A 203 25.47 13.52 -9.82
N ILE A 204 24.21 13.23 -9.48
CA ILE A 204 23.23 14.25 -9.07
C ILE A 204 23.48 14.72 -7.61
N LEU A 205 23.91 13.83 -6.72
CA LEU A 205 24.16 14.11 -5.30
C LEU A 205 25.56 14.70 -5.02
N LEU A 206 26.44 14.80 -6.02
CA LEU A 206 27.73 15.50 -5.93
C LEU A 206 27.59 17.04 -5.87
N PHE A 207 26.38 17.58 -6.04
CA PHE A 207 26.11 19.02 -5.92
C PHE A 207 26.30 19.59 -4.50
N PRO A 208 26.45 18.75 -3.47
CA PRO A 208 27.35 19.07 -2.36
C PRO A 208 28.39 17.96 -2.18
N LYS A 209 29.56 18.28 -1.62
CA LYS A 209 30.67 17.35 -1.33
C LYS A 209 30.32 16.26 -0.29
N ILE A 210 29.31 15.42 -0.56
CA ILE A 210 28.80 14.39 0.36
C ILE A 210 28.89 13.03 -0.34
N LYS A 211 29.80 12.17 0.13
CA LYS A 211 29.85 10.76 -0.29
C LYS A 211 28.72 10.02 0.42
N ILE A 212 27.77 9.47 -0.34
CA ILE A 212 26.65 8.68 0.20
C ILE A 212 26.87 7.22 -0.14
N ASP A 213 26.88 6.35 0.88
CA ASP A 213 26.90 4.90 0.65
C ASP A 213 25.53 4.42 0.17
N LEU A 214 25.46 3.98 -1.09
CA LEU A 214 24.23 3.60 -1.77
C LEU A 214 23.81 2.13 -1.51
N ASN A 215 24.61 1.37 -0.78
CA ASN A 215 24.31 -0.05 -0.53
C ASN A 215 23.35 -0.24 0.66
N ASN A 216 23.16 0.79 1.49
CA ASN A 216 22.33 0.73 2.68
C ASN A 216 21.16 1.72 2.60
N PHE A 217 19.95 1.18 2.37
CA PHE A 217 18.72 1.97 2.33
C PHE A 217 18.50 2.79 3.61
N LYS A 218 18.88 2.30 4.80
CA LYS A 218 18.75 3.08 6.04
C LYS A 218 19.57 4.36 5.97
N ILE A 219 20.81 4.26 5.48
CA ILE A 219 21.75 5.37 5.33
C ILE A 219 21.22 6.36 4.28
N ILE A 220 20.84 5.88 3.10
CA ILE A 220 20.23 6.72 2.06
C ILE A 220 18.98 7.45 2.62
N SER A 221 18.12 6.77 3.38
CA SER A 221 16.90 7.39 3.94
C SER A 221 17.21 8.46 4.99
N LYS A 222 18.34 8.34 5.70
CA LYS A 222 18.81 9.32 6.68
C LYS A 222 19.34 10.55 5.95
N TYR A 223 20.16 10.37 4.93
CA TYR A 223 20.67 11.47 4.11
C TYR A 223 19.55 12.21 3.35
N MET A 224 18.59 11.48 2.79
CA MET A 224 17.43 12.10 2.11
C MET A 224 16.57 12.97 3.04
N LYS A 225 16.59 12.75 4.37
CA LYS A 225 15.95 13.65 5.34
C LYS A 225 16.76 14.92 5.59
N ILE A 226 18.09 14.84 5.49
CA ILE A 226 19.01 15.97 5.64
C ILE A 226 18.90 16.89 4.42
N PHE A 227 18.72 16.33 3.22
CA PHE A 227 18.48 17.06 1.96
C PHE A 227 17.07 17.69 1.85
N TYR A 228 16.49 18.13 2.97
CA TYR A 228 15.22 18.83 2.97
C TYR A 228 15.45 20.34 2.92
N TRP A 229 15.39 20.92 1.72
CA TRP A 229 15.43 22.38 1.58
C TRP A 229 14.09 22.98 2.03
N LYS A 230 14.09 23.70 3.15
CA LYS A 230 12.88 24.31 3.73
C LYS A 230 12.21 25.29 2.75
N GLU A 231 13.00 25.99 1.96
CA GLU A 231 12.55 27.06 1.06
C GLU A 231 12.01 26.54 -0.28
N LYS A 232 12.61 25.48 -0.85
CA LYS A 232 12.21 24.91 -2.14
C LYS A 232 11.50 23.56 -1.99
N LYS A 233 10.29 23.58 -1.42
CA LYS A 233 9.44 22.37 -1.24
C LYS A 233 9.15 21.58 -2.53
N ARG A 234 9.14 22.22 -3.70
CA ARG A 234 9.00 21.56 -5.01
C ARG A 234 10.27 20.79 -5.41
N PHE A 235 11.45 21.32 -5.10
CA PHE A 235 12.74 20.70 -5.42
C PHE A 235 12.96 19.42 -4.61
N ASN A 236 12.57 19.40 -3.34
CA ASN A 236 12.57 18.17 -2.52
C ASN A 236 11.65 17.06 -3.09
N LYS A 237 10.66 17.40 -3.91
CA LYS A 237 9.82 16.41 -4.61
C LYS A 237 10.45 15.94 -5.93
N MET A 238 11.21 16.79 -6.62
CA MET A 238 11.86 16.45 -7.90
C MET A 238 12.97 15.39 -7.77
N PHE A 239 13.68 15.34 -6.64
CA PHE A 239 14.64 14.27 -6.35
C PHE A 239 14.04 12.85 -6.41
N PHE A 240 12.72 12.73 -6.29
CA PHE A 240 12.01 11.45 -6.35
C PHE A 240 11.45 11.12 -7.73
N ILE A 241 11.63 11.98 -8.76
CA ILE A 241 10.78 11.90 -9.97
C ILE A 241 11.52 11.81 -11.30
N ASN A 242 12.69 12.40 -11.56
CA ASN A 242 13.12 12.53 -12.96
C ASN A 242 14.40 11.76 -13.36
N LYS A 243 14.21 10.79 -14.27
CA LYS A 243 15.06 10.66 -15.46
C LYS A 243 14.71 11.83 -16.39
N LYS A 244 15.72 12.62 -16.75
CA LYS A 244 15.77 13.68 -17.79
C LYS A 244 14.80 14.85 -17.65
N ILE A 245 15.29 16.02 -17.21
CA ILE A 245 14.79 17.33 -17.65
C ILE A 245 15.96 18.33 -17.68
N VAL A 246 16.25 18.80 -18.91
CA VAL A 246 16.69 20.14 -19.32
C VAL A 246 18.19 20.48 -19.23
N SER A 247 18.80 20.30 -20.40
CA SER A 247 19.80 21.16 -21.03
C SER A 247 19.44 22.65 -20.94
N GLY A 248 20.43 23.48 -20.60
CA GLY A 248 20.38 24.92 -20.78
C GLY A 248 19.76 25.66 -19.59
N TYR A 249 20.60 26.27 -18.75
CA TYR A 249 20.80 27.73 -18.68
C TYR A 249 21.83 28.02 -17.58
N LYS A 250 22.83 28.83 -17.95
CA LYS A 250 23.92 29.34 -17.10
C LYS A 250 23.35 30.18 -15.96
N ILE A 251 23.95 30.05 -14.78
CA ILE A 251 24.05 31.17 -13.83
C ILE A 251 25.49 31.13 -13.29
N LEU A 252 26.21 32.20 -13.64
CA LEU A 252 27.52 32.72 -13.22
C LEU A 252 28.39 31.84 -12.31
#